data_AF-A7GZV7-F1
#
_entry.id   AF-A7GZV7-F1
#
_cell.length_a   1.000
_cell.length_b   1.000
_cell.length_c   1.000
_cell.angle_alpha   90.00
_cell.angle_beta   90.00
_cell.angle_gamma   90.00
#
_symmetry.space_group_name_H-M   'P 1'
#
loop_
_entity.id
_entity.type
_entity.pdbx_description
1 polymer ?
#
loop_
_entity_poly.entity_id
_entity_poly.type
_entity_poly.pdbx_seq_one_letter_code
_entity_poly.pdbx_strand_id
1 'polypeptide(L)'
;MRVKILLVSILLSAFSGCSWNGFMGDATTTANRDVVIQKVDKDDLREVMKKEKMIYNSAPEETTFRAVGEGIAPMNSVSYAQSVTLAKRAAMADAYSQLAGKLYGVKINAEDTVRDAMLNDSSITSKVQGLVKNATIVSESFKDGLYRVNMELRIDQEKWREVFSY
;
A
#
# COMPACT_ATOMS: atom_id res chain seq x y z
N MET A 1 -46.08 -6.69 31.83
CA MET A 1 -46.88 -5.91 30.88
C MET A 1 -47.89 -5.05 31.63
N ARG A 2 -47.68 -3.73 31.68
CA ARG A 2 -48.62 -2.73 32.21
C ARG A 2 -48.68 -1.52 31.26
N VAL A 3 -49.69 -1.58 30.40
CA VAL A 3 -50.68 -0.57 29.97
C VAL A 3 -50.40 0.95 30.21
N LYS A 4 -50.46 1.69 29.08
CA LYS A 4 -50.91 3.07 28.78
C LYS A 4 -50.21 4.30 29.41
N ILE A 5 -49.66 5.14 28.53
CA ILE A 5 -49.46 6.57 28.75
C ILE A 5 -50.31 7.33 27.72
N LEU A 6 -51.15 8.22 28.24
CA LEU A 6 -52.11 9.07 27.53
C LEU A 6 -51.46 10.35 26.99
N LEU A 7 -52.06 10.83 25.89
CA LEU A 7 -51.84 12.08 25.16
C LEU A 7 -51.88 13.35 26.02
N VAL A 8 -50.96 14.29 25.76
CA VAL A 8 -51.20 15.75 25.84
C VAL A 8 -50.45 16.43 24.69
N SER A 9 -51.17 17.31 24.01
CA SER A 9 -50.87 18.00 22.75
C SER A 9 -50.22 19.38 22.94
N ILE A 10 -49.71 19.93 21.82
CA ILE A 10 -49.46 21.37 21.53
C ILE A 10 -48.10 21.92 22.00
N LEU A 11 -47.20 22.21 21.06
CA LEU A 11 -46.79 23.59 20.72
C LEU A 11 -45.88 23.59 19.48
N LEU A 12 -46.39 24.10 18.36
CA LEU A 12 -45.61 24.60 17.23
C LEU A 12 -44.87 25.86 17.71
N SER A 13 -43.54 25.83 17.76
CA SER A 13 -42.73 27.05 17.89
C SER A 13 -42.16 27.43 16.52
N ALA A 14 -42.94 28.24 15.80
CA ALA A 14 -42.42 29.17 14.81
C ALA A 14 -41.95 30.43 15.54
N PHE A 15 -40.65 30.70 15.51
CA PHE A 15 -39.97 31.97 15.80
C PHE A 15 -38.68 31.93 14.94
N SER A 16 -38.33 32.87 14.08
CA SER A 16 -38.70 34.29 14.03
C SER A 16 -38.88 34.74 12.58
N GLY A 17 -40.00 35.40 12.32
CA GLY A 17 -40.06 36.41 11.28
C GLY A 17 -39.44 37.71 11.79
N CYS A 18 -38.68 38.39 10.93
CA CYS A 18 -38.72 39.84 10.88
C CYS A 18 -39.34 40.20 9.52
N SER A 19 -40.50 40.82 9.60
CA SER A 19 -41.28 41.32 8.47
C SER A 19 -40.49 42.37 7.70
N TRP A 20 -40.55 42.23 6.38
CA TRP A 20 -40.08 43.17 5.38
C TRP A 20 -40.97 44.42 5.43
N ASN A 21 -40.50 45.48 6.09
CA ASN A 21 -41.09 46.80 5.91
C ASN A 21 -40.35 47.49 4.77
N GLY A 22 -41.12 47.87 3.75
CA GLY A 22 -40.63 48.69 2.65
C GLY A 22 -40.06 50.01 3.16
N PHE A 23 -38.92 50.39 2.61
CA PHE A 23 -38.41 51.74 2.68
C PHE A 23 -38.08 52.20 1.26
N MET A 24 -38.82 53.22 0.85
CA MET A 24 -38.73 53.90 -0.43
C MET A 24 -37.31 54.43 -0.70
N GLY A 25 -36.97 54.42 -1.98
CA GLY A 25 -36.48 55.59 -2.72
C GLY A 25 -35.50 56.55 -2.03
N ASP A 26 -34.25 56.44 -2.48
CA ASP A 26 -33.36 57.51 -2.93
C ASP A 26 -33.19 58.77 -2.05
N ALA A 27 -31.97 58.89 -1.50
CA ALA A 27 -31.23 60.15 -1.49
C ALA A 27 -29.73 59.84 -1.44
N THR A 28 -29.08 60.02 -2.59
CA THR A 28 -27.66 60.29 -2.80
C THR A 28 -26.83 60.62 -1.54
N THR A 29 -25.82 59.80 -1.23
CA THR A 29 -24.53 60.28 -0.70
C THR A 29 -23.42 59.32 -1.09
N THR A 30 -22.58 59.80 -2.00
CA THR A 30 -21.26 59.32 -2.39
C THR A 30 -20.46 58.73 -1.22
N ALA A 31 -20.18 57.43 -1.27
CA ALA A 31 -19.09 56.81 -0.54
C ALA A 31 -18.45 55.73 -1.41
N ASN A 32 -17.37 56.14 -2.07
CA ASN A 32 -16.45 55.35 -2.86
C ASN A 32 -16.08 54.04 -2.12
N ARG A 33 -16.59 52.91 -2.62
CA ARG A 33 -15.99 51.60 -2.40
C ARG A 33 -15.49 51.15 -3.76
N ASP A 34 -14.25 51.50 -4.04
CA ASP A 34 -13.50 50.95 -5.16
C ASP A 34 -13.45 49.43 -4.97
N VAL A 35 -14.40 48.74 -5.60
CA VAL A 35 -14.31 47.30 -5.79
C VAL A 35 -13.22 47.13 -6.83
N VAL A 36 -11.98 47.00 -6.35
CA VAL A 36 -10.85 46.58 -7.16
C VAL A 36 -11.14 45.16 -7.61
N ILE A 37 -11.83 45.04 -8.74
CA ILE A 37 -11.91 43.80 -9.48
C ILE A 37 -10.50 43.56 -9.98
N GLN A 38 -9.74 42.74 -9.24
CA GLN A 38 -8.45 42.26 -9.70
C GLN A 38 -8.72 41.50 -11.00
N LYS A 39 -8.44 42.15 -12.13
CA LYS A 39 -8.47 41.53 -13.45
C LYS A 39 -7.36 40.50 -13.45
N VAL A 40 -7.71 39.27 -13.10
CA VAL A 40 -6.83 38.13 -13.28
C VAL A 40 -6.78 37.86 -14.78
N ASP A 41 -5.61 38.02 -15.38
CA ASP A 41 -5.44 37.69 -16.78
C ASP A 41 -5.58 36.18 -16.95
N LYS A 42 -6.19 35.77 -18.07
CA LYS A 42 -6.42 34.34 -18.37
C LYS A 42 -5.10 33.56 -18.47
N ASP A 43 -4.01 34.27 -18.76
CA ASP A 43 -2.65 33.75 -18.82
C ASP A 43 -2.08 33.48 -17.42
N ASP A 44 -2.35 34.34 -16.44
CA ASP A 44 -1.99 34.12 -15.03
C ASP A 44 -2.70 32.89 -14.47
N LEU A 45 -4.01 32.74 -14.75
CA LEU A 45 -4.77 31.55 -14.39
C LEU A 45 -4.19 30.28 -15.04
N ARG A 46 -3.68 30.38 -16.27
CA ARG A 46 -2.97 29.29 -16.96
C ARG A 46 -1.64 28.95 -16.29
N GLU A 47 -0.93 29.92 -15.72
CA GLU A 47 0.28 29.70 -14.94
C GLU A 47 -0.02 29.06 -13.60
N VAL A 48 -1.04 29.52 -12.87
CA VAL A 48 -1.46 28.89 -11.60
C VAL A 48 -1.95 27.47 -11.85
N MET A 49 -2.74 27.26 -12.91
CA MET A 49 -3.14 25.92 -13.34
C MET A 49 -1.98 25.07 -13.86
N LYS A 50 -0.92 25.64 -14.46
CA LYS A 50 0.29 24.88 -14.83
C LYS A 50 1.13 24.52 -13.59
N LYS A 51 1.11 25.39 -12.57
CA LYS A 51 1.82 25.21 -11.30
C LYS A 51 1.09 24.23 -10.38
N GLU A 52 -0.24 24.16 -10.45
CA GLU A 52 -1.09 23.22 -9.71
C GLU A 52 -1.36 21.93 -10.46
N LYS A 53 -1.46 21.96 -11.79
CA LYS A 53 -1.46 20.76 -12.65
C LYS A 53 -0.02 20.26 -12.81
N MET A 54 0.61 20.00 -11.67
CA MET A 54 1.67 19.01 -11.58
C MET A 54 1.00 17.67 -11.87
N ILE A 55 0.90 17.35 -13.16
CA ILE A 55 0.92 15.96 -13.56
C ILE A 55 2.29 15.48 -13.09
N TYR A 56 2.32 14.82 -11.94
CA TYR A 56 3.40 13.92 -11.55
C TYR A 56 3.47 12.84 -12.64
N ASN A 57 4.12 13.18 -13.75
CA ASN A 57 4.53 12.27 -14.79
C ASN A 57 6.02 11.95 -14.58
N SER A 58 6.36 11.53 -13.38
CA SER A 58 7.34 10.45 -13.26
C SER A 58 6.51 9.18 -13.38
N ALA A 59 6.75 8.38 -14.42
CA ALA A 59 6.23 7.02 -14.45
C ALA A 59 6.52 6.38 -13.08
N PRO A 60 5.58 5.62 -12.48
CA PRO A 60 5.85 4.99 -11.19
C PRO A 60 7.16 4.23 -11.33
N GLU A 61 8.15 4.58 -10.49
CA GLU A 61 9.41 3.85 -10.48
C GLU A 61 9.10 2.45 -9.93
N GLU A 62 8.88 1.51 -10.86
CA GLU A 62 8.60 0.12 -10.53
C GLU A 62 9.91 -0.56 -10.16
N THR A 63 10.05 -0.89 -8.88
CA THR A 63 11.14 -1.74 -8.41
C THR A 63 10.77 -3.20 -8.61
N THR A 64 11.73 -3.97 -9.11
CA THR A 64 11.53 -5.38 -9.42
C THR A 64 12.48 -6.24 -8.59
N PHE A 65 11.92 -7.11 -7.76
CA PHE A 65 12.66 -8.07 -6.95
C PHE A 65 12.63 -9.44 -7.58
N ARG A 66 13.79 -10.08 -7.71
CA ARG A 66 13.91 -11.44 -8.25
C ARG A 66 14.48 -12.39 -7.22
N ALA A 67 13.99 -13.63 -7.20
CA ALA A 67 14.57 -14.71 -6.42
C ALA A 67 14.49 -16.04 -7.17
N VAL A 68 15.38 -16.96 -6.79
CA VAL A 68 15.51 -18.27 -7.42
C VAL A 68 15.36 -19.32 -6.34
N GLY A 69 14.25 -20.05 -6.34
CA GLY A 69 14.01 -21.13 -5.41
C GLY A 69 14.38 -22.49 -5.99
N GLU A 70 14.89 -23.36 -5.13
CA GLU A 70 15.30 -24.71 -5.49
C GLU A 70 14.60 -25.76 -4.62
N GLY A 71 14.21 -26.87 -5.24
CA GLY A 71 13.50 -27.95 -4.57
C GLY A 71 13.93 -29.30 -5.13
N ILE A 72 14.29 -30.21 -4.24
CA ILE A 72 14.73 -31.56 -4.60
C ILE A 72 13.55 -32.50 -4.54
N ALA A 73 13.40 -33.33 -5.57
CA ALA A 73 12.42 -34.39 -5.61
C ALA A 73 12.77 -35.47 -4.57
N PRO A 74 11.82 -35.86 -3.70
CA PRO A 74 12.09 -36.88 -2.71
C PRO A 74 12.28 -38.24 -3.36
N MET A 75 13.20 -39.03 -2.82
CA MET A 75 13.51 -40.37 -3.31
C MET A 75 12.38 -41.38 -3.06
N ASN A 76 11.49 -41.11 -2.10
CA ASN A 76 10.42 -42.01 -1.65
C ASN A 76 9.02 -41.66 -2.22
N SER A 77 8.96 -41.10 -3.43
CA SER A 77 7.69 -40.81 -4.10
C SER A 77 7.03 -42.06 -4.69
N VAL A 78 5.71 -42.15 -4.59
CA VAL A 78 4.89 -43.24 -5.18
C VAL A 78 4.84 -43.16 -6.71
N SER A 79 4.89 -41.94 -7.27
CA SER A 79 4.86 -41.71 -8.72
C SER A 79 5.80 -40.57 -9.12
N TYR A 80 6.32 -40.63 -10.35
CA TYR A 80 7.10 -39.54 -10.92
C TYR A 80 6.36 -38.20 -10.91
N ALA A 81 5.06 -38.20 -11.22
CA ALA A 81 4.26 -36.98 -11.17
C ALA A 81 4.18 -36.40 -9.73
N GLN A 82 4.17 -37.27 -8.72
CA GLN A 82 4.17 -36.87 -7.31
C GLN A 82 5.50 -36.25 -6.91
N SER A 83 6.62 -36.85 -7.35
CA SER A 83 7.97 -36.36 -7.02
C SER A 83 8.22 -34.97 -7.61
N VAL A 84 7.86 -34.76 -8.88
CA VAL A 84 7.97 -33.46 -9.55
C VAL A 84 7.09 -32.41 -8.87
N THR A 85 5.87 -32.78 -8.48
CA THR A 85 4.96 -31.86 -7.77
C THR A 85 5.52 -31.44 -6.41
N LEU A 86 6.11 -32.39 -5.65
CA LEU A 86 6.76 -32.08 -4.38
C LEU A 86 7.98 -31.17 -4.56
N ALA A 87 8.82 -31.47 -5.55
CA ALA A 87 9.98 -30.66 -5.88
C ALA A 87 9.57 -29.22 -6.27
N LYS A 88 8.55 -29.08 -7.11
CA LYS A 88 7.99 -27.77 -7.51
C LYS A 88 7.49 -26.98 -6.31
N ARG A 89 6.77 -27.62 -5.38
CA ARG A 89 6.28 -26.96 -4.15
C ARG A 89 7.42 -26.51 -3.25
N ALA A 90 8.44 -27.35 -3.07
CA ALA A 90 9.63 -27.00 -2.30
C ALA A 90 10.35 -25.79 -2.93
N ALA A 91 10.57 -25.82 -4.24
CA ALA A 91 11.20 -24.72 -4.98
C ALA A 91 10.39 -23.42 -4.89
N MET A 92 9.07 -23.49 -4.98
CA MET A 92 8.20 -22.32 -4.80
C MET A 92 8.33 -21.74 -3.39
N ALA A 93 8.27 -22.58 -2.35
CA ALA A 93 8.38 -22.14 -0.96
C ALA A 93 9.75 -21.48 -0.69
N ASP A 94 10.82 -22.04 -1.24
CA ASP A 94 12.16 -21.46 -1.15
C ASP A 94 12.25 -20.10 -1.87
N ALA A 95 11.72 -20.00 -3.09
CA ALA A 95 11.68 -18.73 -3.83
C ALA A 95 10.92 -17.64 -3.06
N TYR A 96 9.77 -17.98 -2.47
CA TYR A 96 9.00 -17.06 -1.62
C TYR A 96 9.78 -16.65 -0.37
N SER A 97 10.48 -17.59 0.28
CA SER A 97 11.32 -17.30 1.45
C SER A 97 12.44 -16.32 1.11
N GLN A 98 13.12 -16.53 -0.02
CA GLN A 98 14.16 -15.62 -0.52
C GLN A 98 13.61 -14.24 -0.89
N LEU A 99 12.45 -14.17 -1.57
CA LEU A 99 11.78 -12.89 -1.83
C LEU A 99 11.42 -12.18 -0.53
N ALA A 100 10.83 -12.91 0.42
CA ALA A 100 10.44 -12.35 1.70
C ALA A 100 11.65 -11.81 2.46
N GLY A 101 12.79 -12.52 2.46
CA GLY A 101 14.03 -12.02 3.06
C GLY A 101 14.55 -10.74 2.41
N LYS A 102 14.41 -10.61 1.09
CA LYS A 102 14.77 -9.38 0.36
C LYS A 102 13.83 -8.20 0.65
N LEU A 103 12.56 -8.47 0.93
CA LEU A 103 11.53 -7.44 1.13
C LEU A 103 11.42 -6.99 2.58
N TYR A 104 11.38 -7.94 3.51
CA TYR A 104 11.09 -7.72 4.93
C TYR A 104 12.34 -7.75 5.81
N GLY A 105 13.49 -8.15 5.24
CA GLY A 105 14.67 -8.46 6.02
C GLY A 105 14.56 -9.80 6.75
N VAL A 106 15.64 -10.16 7.46
CA VAL A 106 15.74 -11.42 8.20
C VAL A 106 16.09 -11.10 9.65
N LYS A 107 15.29 -11.62 10.60
CA LYS A 107 15.64 -11.51 12.02
C LYS A 107 16.62 -12.63 12.37
N ILE A 108 17.79 -12.24 12.88
CA ILE A 108 18.82 -13.14 13.36
C ILE A 108 18.79 -13.09 14.89
N ASN A 109 18.57 -14.24 15.52
CA ASN A 109 18.73 -14.40 16.97
C ASN A 109 20.12 -15.00 17.20
N ALA A 110 21.01 -14.21 17.77
CA ALA A 110 22.36 -14.60 18.13
C ALA A 110 22.45 -14.61 19.66
N GLU A 111 22.28 -15.76 20.30
CA GLU A 111 22.67 -15.96 21.70
C GLU A 111 24.20 -16.05 21.81
N ASP A 112 24.85 -16.61 20.78
CA ASP A 112 26.29 -16.60 20.57
C ASP A 112 26.68 -15.52 19.55
N THR A 113 27.74 -14.76 19.82
CA THR A 113 28.18 -13.70 18.90
C THR A 113 28.72 -14.28 17.59
N VAL A 114 28.78 -13.51 16.50
CA VAL A 114 29.32 -13.98 15.20
C VAL A 114 30.73 -14.57 15.34
N ARG A 115 31.52 -14.02 16.27
CA ARG A 115 32.85 -14.55 16.59
C ARG A 115 32.78 -15.94 17.23
N ASP A 116 31.81 -16.17 18.10
CA ASP A 116 31.64 -17.45 18.79
C ASP A 116 31.07 -18.53 17.84
N ALA A 117 30.20 -18.17 16.90
CA ALA A 117 29.70 -19.08 15.86
C ALA A 117 30.76 -19.51 14.84
N MET A 118 31.84 -18.73 14.69
CA MET A 118 32.97 -19.11 13.83
C MET A 118 33.96 -20.04 14.53
N LEU A 119 34.03 -19.99 15.86
CA LEU A 119 35.02 -20.72 16.65
C LEU A 119 34.44 -21.96 17.34
N ASN A 120 33.17 -21.89 17.72
CA ASN A 120 32.42 -22.96 18.34
C ASN A 120 31.36 -23.48 17.37
N ASP A 121 30.95 -24.74 17.55
CA ASP A 121 29.89 -25.42 16.77
C ASP A 121 28.50 -24.84 17.11
N SER A 122 28.33 -23.52 16.97
CA SER A 122 27.10 -22.81 17.30
C SER A 122 26.26 -22.50 16.07
N SER A 123 24.95 -22.65 16.20
CA SER A 123 24.01 -22.51 15.09
C SER A 123 23.36 -21.12 15.07
N ILE A 124 23.61 -20.34 14.02
CA ILE A 124 22.89 -19.09 13.79
C ILE A 124 21.54 -19.40 13.14
N THR A 125 20.43 -19.06 13.83
CA THR A 125 19.09 -19.22 13.28
C THR A 125 18.57 -17.89 12.73
N SER A 126 18.11 -17.92 11.48
CA SER A 126 17.53 -16.77 10.79
C SER A 126 16.08 -17.07 10.42
N LYS A 127 15.16 -16.13 10.69
CA LYS A 127 13.73 -16.32 10.43
C LYS A 127 13.19 -15.14 9.62
N VAL A 128 12.42 -15.46 8.59
CA VAL A 128 11.68 -14.48 7.79
C VAL A 128 10.21 -14.52 8.19
N GLN A 129 9.65 -13.37 8.55
CA GLN A 129 8.22 -13.22 8.87
C GLN A 129 7.65 -12.13 7.98
N GLY A 130 6.80 -12.51 7.02
CA GLY A 130 6.23 -11.55 6.07
C GLY A 130 5.25 -12.21 5.11
N LEU A 131 4.41 -11.39 4.47
CA LEU A 131 3.40 -11.83 3.52
C LEU A 131 3.74 -11.33 2.12
N VAL A 132 4.37 -12.18 1.31
CA VAL A 132 4.67 -11.86 -0.10
C VAL A 132 3.41 -12.07 -0.94
N LYS A 133 2.91 -10.99 -1.54
CA LYS A 133 1.78 -11.01 -2.49
C LYS A 133 2.27 -10.67 -3.89
N ASN A 134 1.55 -11.15 -4.90
CA ASN A 134 1.73 -10.78 -6.32
C ASN A 134 3.12 -11.13 -6.91
N ALA A 135 3.81 -12.13 -6.37
CA ALA A 135 4.98 -12.69 -7.05
C ALA A 135 4.54 -13.54 -8.24
N THR A 136 5.23 -13.39 -9.36
CA THR A 136 4.97 -14.10 -10.62
C THR A 136 6.13 -15.02 -10.94
N ILE A 137 5.84 -16.20 -11.48
CA ILE A 137 6.88 -17.15 -11.93
C ILE A 137 7.30 -16.76 -13.34
N VAL A 138 8.57 -16.39 -13.51
CA VAL A 138 9.15 -16.00 -14.80
C VAL A 138 9.63 -17.23 -15.57
N SER A 139 10.25 -18.18 -14.88
CA SER A 139 10.69 -19.43 -15.49
C SER A 139 10.72 -20.57 -14.49
N GLU A 140 10.57 -21.79 -15.00
CA GLU A 140 10.72 -23.02 -14.25
C GLU A 140 11.49 -24.05 -15.06
N SER A 141 12.28 -24.88 -14.38
CA SER A 141 13.02 -25.97 -14.99
C SER A 141 13.13 -27.14 -14.04
N PHE A 142 12.97 -28.36 -14.56
CA PHE A 142 13.20 -29.59 -13.82
C PHE A 142 14.29 -30.41 -14.51
N LYS A 143 15.38 -30.70 -13.80
CA LYS A 143 16.49 -31.49 -14.31
C LYS A 143 17.11 -32.32 -13.20
N ASP A 144 17.34 -33.61 -13.47
CA ASP A 144 18.05 -34.54 -12.57
C ASP A 144 17.49 -34.58 -11.13
N GLY A 145 16.16 -34.46 -10.98
CA GLY A 145 15.51 -34.44 -9.66
C GLY A 145 15.54 -33.08 -8.96
N LEU A 146 16.20 -32.06 -9.51
CA LEU A 146 16.17 -30.69 -9.03
C LEU A 146 15.15 -29.86 -9.81
N TYR A 147 14.24 -29.23 -9.09
CA TYR A 147 13.30 -28.26 -9.62
C TYR A 147 13.78 -26.85 -9.24
N ARG A 148 13.88 -25.96 -10.23
CA ARG A 148 14.27 -24.56 -10.05
C ARG A 148 13.14 -23.66 -10.51
N VAL A 149 12.79 -22.66 -9.71
CA VAL A 149 11.75 -21.66 -10.00
C VAL A 149 12.34 -20.27 -9.87
N ASN A 150 12.21 -19.47 -10.92
CA ASN A 150 12.58 -18.05 -10.88
C ASN A 150 11.31 -17.24 -10.69
N MET A 151 11.25 -16.48 -9.59
CA MET A 151 10.13 -15.59 -9.29
C MET A 151 10.55 -14.13 -9.40
N GLU A 152 9.60 -13.31 -9.82
CA GLU A 152 9.71 -11.87 -9.89
C GLU A 152 8.53 -11.22 -9.17
N LEU A 153 8.82 -10.19 -8.37
CA LEU A 153 7.83 -9.33 -7.76
C LEU A 153 8.06 -7.90 -8.24
N ARG A 154 7.01 -7.28 -8.76
CA ARG A 154 7.01 -5.87 -9.15
C ARG A 154 6.27 -5.07 -8.09
N ILE A 155 6.90 -4.04 -7.55
CA ILE A 155 6.30 -3.16 -6.56
C ILE A 155 6.66 -1.70 -6.84
N ASP A 156 5.68 -0.84 -6.60
CA ASP A 156 5.85 0.61 -6.64
C ASP A 156 6.84 1.03 -5.54
N GLN A 157 7.92 1.71 -5.94
CA GLN A 157 8.99 2.13 -5.04
C GLN A 157 8.50 3.07 -3.95
N GLU A 158 7.57 3.98 -4.26
CA GLU A 158 7.06 4.95 -3.27
C GLU A 158 6.31 4.22 -2.16
N LYS A 159 5.44 3.27 -2.54
CA LYS A 159 4.70 2.44 -1.58
C LYS A 159 5.60 1.50 -0.79
N TRP A 160 6.60 0.90 -1.43
CA TRP A 160 7.55 0.05 -0.73
C TRP A 160 8.33 0.86 0.31
N ARG A 161 8.79 2.07 -0.05
CA ARG A 161 9.44 2.97 0.92
C ARG A 161 8.51 3.33 2.06
N GLU A 162 7.25 3.68 1.80
CA GLU A 162 6.28 4.02 2.85
C GLU A 162 6.08 2.86 3.87
N VAL A 163 5.97 1.62 3.39
CA VAL A 163 5.70 0.45 4.24
C VAL A 163 6.93 -0.01 5.02
N PHE A 164 8.14 0.19 4.47
CA PHE A 164 9.37 -0.39 5.00
C PHE A 164 10.43 0.62 5.45
N SER A 165 10.24 1.93 5.24
CA SER A 165 11.08 2.96 5.85
C SER A 165 10.64 3.20 7.29
N TYR A 166 11.50 2.82 8.23
CA TYR A 166 11.42 3.20 9.64
C TYR A 166 12.60 4.09 10.00
#